data_AF-A0A7C6I9Q1-F1
#
_entry.id   AF-A0A7C6I9Q1-F1
#
_cell.length_a   1.000
_cell.length_b   1.000
_cell.length_c   1.000
_cell.angle_alpha   90.00
_cell.angle_beta   90.00
_cell.angle_gamma   90.00
#
_symmetry.space_group_name_H-M   'P 1'
#
loop_
_entity.id
_entity.type
_entity.pdbx_description
1 polymer ?
#
loop_
_entity_poly.entity_id
_entity_poly.type
_entity_poly.pdbx_seq_one_letter_code
_entity_poly.pdbx_strand_id
1 'polypeptide(L)'
;GVMIHSKEKNGEEIKTFCREFRKEYTEIPIVLVPTTYNQFTEDDFRDWGANIIIYANHMLRSSYPAMFTVAKTILENGRSLEADPLCMPIKQILELIPGTK
;
A
#
# COMPACT_ATOMS: atom_id res chain seq x y z
N GLY A 1 -18.83 11.29 -2.82
CA GLY A 1 -18.22 10.26 -1.96
C GLY A 1 -17.56 10.93 -0.77
N VAL A 2 -17.39 10.21 0.33
CA VAL A 2 -16.70 10.65 1.54
C VAL A 2 -15.46 9.80 1.73
N MET A 3 -14.32 10.45 1.98
CA MET A 3 -13.11 9.77 2.43
C MET A 3 -12.99 9.96 3.95
N ILE A 4 -12.89 8.86 4.68
CA ILE A 4 -12.71 8.87 6.13
C ILE A 4 -11.41 8.17 6.51
N HIS A 5 -10.72 8.71 7.51
CA HIS A 5 -9.44 8.19 7.97
C HIS A 5 -9.38 8.26 9.49
N SER A 6 -8.63 7.35 10.09
CA SER A 6 -8.36 7.33 11.53
C SER A 6 -6.89 6.96 11.76
N LYS A 7 -6.34 7.51 12.84
CA LYS A 7 -5.01 7.16 13.36
C LYS A 7 -5.09 6.07 14.44
N GLU A 8 -6.29 5.64 14.81
CA GLU A 8 -6.47 4.55 15.76
C GLU A 8 -6.18 3.20 15.10
N LYS A 9 -5.48 2.34 15.83
CA LYS A 9 -5.06 1.03 15.32
C LYS A 9 -6.20 0.02 15.29
N ASN A 10 -7.18 0.12 16.18
CA ASN A 10 -8.22 -0.91 16.31
C ASN A 10 -9.27 -0.87 15.19
N GLY A 11 -9.40 0.25 14.45
CA GLY A 11 -10.35 0.42 13.35
C GLY A 11 -11.84 0.50 13.75
N GLU A 12 -12.17 0.47 15.04
CA GLU A 12 -13.58 0.44 15.51
C GLU A 12 -14.34 1.74 15.19
N GLU A 13 -13.66 2.88 15.22
CA GLU A 13 -14.25 4.17 14.82
C GLU A 13 -14.66 4.16 13.34
N ILE A 14 -13.81 3.60 12.48
CA ILE A 14 -14.06 3.50 11.04
C ILE A 14 -15.22 2.56 10.76
N LYS A 15 -15.24 1.40 11.42
CA LYS A 15 -16.34 0.44 11.33
C LYS A 15 -17.67 1.06 11.76
N THR A 16 -17.67 1.76 12.88
CA THR A 16 -18.86 2.45 13.41
C THR A 16 -19.32 3.51 12.42
N PHE A 17 -18.41 4.37 11.95
CA PHE A 17 -18.73 5.38 10.95
C PHE A 17 -19.36 4.76 9.69
N CYS A 18 -18.74 3.75 9.10
CA CYS A 18 -19.23 3.16 7.85
C CYS A 18 -20.63 2.57 8.02
N ARG A 19 -20.87 1.84 9.12
CA ARG A 19 -22.16 1.21 9.41
C ARG A 19 -23.26 2.23 9.66
N GLU A 20 -22.99 3.27 10.45
CA GLU A 20 -23.97 4.32 10.72
C GLU A 20 -24.24 5.17 9.47
N PHE A 21 -23.18 5.54 8.73
CA PHE A 21 -23.29 6.32 7.51
C PHE A 21 -24.14 5.60 6.45
N ARG A 22 -24.00 4.27 6.33
CA ARG A 22 -24.80 3.47 5.39
C ARG A 22 -26.29 3.41 5.70
N LYS A 23 -26.71 3.64 6.95
CA LYS A 23 -28.14 3.65 7.31
C LYS A 23 -28.87 4.85 6.70
N GLU A 24 -28.18 5.98 6.53
CA GLU A 24 -28.76 7.22 6.01
C GLU A 24 -28.37 7.48 4.55
N TYR A 25 -27.13 7.11 4.17
CA TYR A 25 -26.54 7.41 2.87
C TYR A 25 -26.13 6.12 2.14
N THR A 26 -27.09 5.41 1.55
CA THR A 26 -26.85 4.11 0.90
C THR A 26 -25.94 4.23 -0.34
N GLU A 27 -26.15 5.27 -1.16
CA GLU A 27 -25.48 5.40 -2.47
C GLU A 27 -24.18 6.19 -2.44
N ILE A 28 -23.87 6.89 -1.34
CA ILE A 28 -22.70 7.78 -1.29
C ILE A 28 -21.42 6.94 -1.13
N PRO A 29 -20.45 6.99 -2.07
CA PRO A 29 -19.26 6.15 -1.96
C PRO A 29 -18.43 6.48 -0.71
N ILE A 30 -17.98 5.45 0.02
CA ILE A 30 -17.06 5.57 1.15
C ILE A 30 -15.67 5.10 0.69
N VAL A 31 -14.67 5.96 0.94
CA VAL A 31 -13.26 5.70 0.63
C VAL A 31 -12.49 5.56 1.93
N LEU A 32 -11.72 4.47 2.07
CA LEU A 32 -10.88 4.20 3.23
C LEU A 32 -9.40 4.22 2.86
N VAL A 33 -8.57 4.59 3.84
CA VAL A 33 -7.10 4.52 3.74
C VAL A 33 -6.57 3.77 4.97
N PRO A 34 -6.54 2.44 4.96
CA PRO A 34 -6.34 1.62 6.17
C PRO A 34 -4.87 1.43 6.57
N THR A 35 -4.04 2.49 6.51
CA THR A 35 -2.61 2.38 6.83
C THR A 35 -2.37 2.03 8.30
N THR A 36 -3.21 2.51 9.22
CA THR A 36 -3.01 2.37 10.67
C THR A 36 -3.79 1.20 11.29
N TYR A 37 -4.92 0.84 10.69
CA TYR A 37 -5.79 -0.28 11.05
C TYR A 37 -5.74 -1.36 9.97
N ASN A 38 -4.53 -1.76 9.62
CA ASN A 38 -4.22 -2.63 8.49
C ASN A 38 -4.44 -4.13 8.77
N GLN A 39 -4.99 -4.50 9.93
CA GLN A 39 -5.33 -5.87 10.28
C GLN A 39 -6.60 -6.39 9.60
N PHE A 40 -7.41 -5.51 9.00
CA PHE A 40 -8.65 -5.86 8.32
C PHE A 40 -8.43 -6.03 6.82
N THR A 41 -9.19 -6.95 6.24
CA THR A 41 -9.19 -7.24 4.80
C THR A 41 -10.10 -6.30 4.02
N GLU A 42 -9.98 -6.30 2.70
CA GLU A 42 -10.93 -5.60 1.83
C GLU A 42 -12.36 -6.14 1.98
N ASP A 43 -12.51 -7.44 2.24
CA ASP A 43 -13.80 -8.07 2.52
C ASP A 43 -14.42 -7.52 3.82
N ASP A 44 -13.63 -7.38 4.89
CA ASP A 44 -14.09 -6.75 6.13
C ASP A 44 -14.57 -5.31 5.89
N PHE A 45 -13.80 -4.52 5.13
CA PHE A 45 -14.16 -3.14 4.82
C PHE A 45 -15.41 -3.05 3.93
N ARG A 46 -15.56 -3.97 2.97
CA ARG A 46 -16.77 -4.08 2.16
C ARG A 46 -17.98 -4.40 3.03
N ASP A 47 -17.85 -5.30 3.99
CA ASP A 47 -18.91 -5.67 4.92
C ASP A 47 -19.31 -4.51 5.87
N TRP A 48 -18.42 -3.54 6.07
CA TRP A 48 -18.74 -2.30 6.78
C TRP A 48 -19.40 -1.25 5.88
N GLY A 49 -19.34 -1.44 4.56
CA GLY A 49 -19.94 -0.58 3.55
C GLY A 49 -18.96 0.29 2.75
N ALA A 50 -17.65 0.06 2.86
CA ALA A 50 -16.66 0.78 2.06
C ALA A 50 -16.69 0.36 0.57
N ASN A 51 -16.32 1.28 -0.33
CA ASN A 51 -16.31 1.02 -1.77
C ASN A 51 -14.90 1.06 -2.37
N ILE A 52 -14.04 1.93 -1.85
CA ILE A 52 -12.69 2.15 -2.39
C ILE A 52 -11.69 2.08 -1.25
N ILE A 53 -10.67 1.26 -1.41
CA ILE A 53 -9.58 1.09 -0.45
C ILE A 53 -8.29 1.63 -1.07
N ILE A 54 -7.61 2.53 -0.37
CA ILE A 54 -6.36 3.14 -0.82
C ILE A 54 -5.21 2.65 0.05
N TYR A 55 -4.29 1.91 -0.55
CA TYR A 55 -3.01 1.54 0.05
C TYR A 55 -1.98 2.68 -0.15
N ALA A 56 -2.11 3.76 0.62
CA ALA A 56 -1.48 5.06 0.33
C ALA A 56 0.06 5.06 0.12
N ASN A 57 0.84 4.42 0.99
CA ASN A 57 2.30 4.60 1.01
C ASN A 57 3.12 3.31 1.04
N HIS A 58 2.48 2.17 0.78
CA HIS A 58 3.10 0.85 0.93
C HIS A 58 4.23 0.63 -0.08
N MET A 59 4.06 1.04 -1.35
CA MET A 59 5.06 0.87 -2.41
C MET A 59 6.33 1.70 -2.17
N LEU A 60 6.18 2.91 -1.62
CA LEU A 60 7.33 3.75 -1.27
C LEU A 60 8.06 3.17 -0.04
N ARG A 61 7.30 2.77 0.99
CA ARG A 61 7.83 2.18 2.23
C ARG A 61 8.46 0.81 2.01
N SER A 62 8.05 0.06 0.99
CA SER A 62 8.69 -1.21 0.61
C SER A 62 9.95 -1.00 -0.23
N SER A 63 9.92 -0.03 -1.15
CA SER A 63 11.08 0.31 -1.98
C SER A 63 12.25 0.81 -1.15
N TYR A 64 12.00 1.63 -0.11
CA TYR A 64 13.07 2.26 0.66
C TYR A 64 14.02 1.26 1.36
N PRO A 65 13.54 0.27 2.14
CA PRO A 65 14.41 -0.77 2.71
C PRO A 65 15.20 -1.54 1.65
N ALA A 66 14.59 -1.87 0.51
CA ALA A 66 15.28 -2.60 -0.57
C ALA A 66 16.43 -1.76 -1.15
N MET A 67 16.15 -0.50 -1.49
CA MET A 67 17.16 0.45 -1.97
C MET A 67 18.27 0.69 -0.94
N PHE A 68 17.90 0.81 0.34
CA PHE A 68 18.85 1.00 1.43
C PHE A 68 19.81 -0.19 1.57
N THR A 69 19.28 -1.42 1.53
CA THR A 69 20.10 -2.64 1.56
C THR A 69 21.07 -2.68 0.39
N VAL A 70 20.58 -2.45 -0.84
CA VAL A 70 21.43 -2.43 -2.04
C VAL A 70 22.56 -1.39 -1.92
N ALA A 71 22.23 -0.17 -1.51
CA ALA A 71 23.22 0.91 -1.36
C ALA A 71 24.29 0.55 -0.32
N LYS A 72 23.88 -0.03 0.82
CA LYS A 72 24.79 -0.47 1.88
C LYS A 72 25.70 -1.60 1.40
N THR A 73 25.15 -2.60 0.71
CA THR A 73 25.92 -3.72 0.15
C THR A 73 26.97 -3.24 -0.85
N ILE A 74 26.62 -2.29 -1.73
CA ILE A 74 27.57 -1.69 -2.66
C ILE A 74 28.68 -0.95 -1.91
N LEU A 75 28.31 -0.14 -0.91
CA LEU A 75 29.28 0.62 -0.11
C LEU A 75 30.27 -0.29 0.63
N GLU A 76 29.78 -1.38 1.22
CA GLU A 76 30.61 -2.32 1.99
C GLU A 76 31.58 -3.13 1.13
N ASN A 77 31.18 -3.46 -0.12
CA ASN A 77 31.97 -4.33 -1.00
C ASN A 77 32.76 -3.55 -2.06
N GLY A 78 32.50 -2.26 -2.25
CA GLY A 78 33.11 -1.44 -3.30
C GLY A 78 32.73 -1.84 -4.73
N ARG A 79 31.70 -2.70 -4.87
CA ARG A 79 31.15 -3.21 -6.14
C ARG A 79 29.74 -3.73 -5.92
N SER A 80 29.03 -4.06 -7.00
CA SER A 80 27.61 -4.46 -6.96
C SER A 80 27.35 -5.97 -7.06
N LEU A 81 28.38 -6.83 -7.07
CA LEU A 81 28.19 -8.28 -7.28
C LEU A 81 27.26 -8.90 -6.22
N GLU A 82 27.45 -8.52 -4.96
CA GLU A 82 26.69 -9.01 -3.81
C GLU A 82 25.27 -8.41 -3.76
N ALA A 83 25.06 -7.27 -4.45
CA ALA A 83 23.75 -6.62 -4.56
C ALA A 83 22.93 -7.14 -5.75
N ASP A 84 23.55 -7.77 -6.74
CA ASP A 84 22.89 -8.27 -7.96
C ASP A 84 21.66 -9.18 -7.68
N PRO A 85 21.71 -10.13 -6.71
CA PRO A 85 20.55 -10.98 -6.39
C PRO A 85 19.36 -10.24 -5.75
N LEU A 86 19.58 -9.01 -5.26
CA LEU A 86 18.53 -8.18 -4.66
C LEU A 86 17.79 -7.33 -5.70
N CYS A 87 18.31 -7.27 -6.92
CA CYS A 87 17.77 -6.48 -8.01
C CYS A 87 16.90 -7.34 -8.93
N MET A 88 15.89 -6.70 -9.52
CA MET A 88 15.18 -7.30 -10.64
C MET A 88 16.15 -7.47 -11.82
N PRO A 89 16.11 -8.61 -12.55
CA PRO A 89 16.94 -8.81 -13.72
C PRO A 89 16.76 -7.67 -14.75
N ILE A 90 17.86 -7.18 -15.32
CA ILE A 90 17.84 -6.05 -16.26
C ILE A 90 16.88 -6.27 -17.43
N LYS A 91 16.77 -7.52 -17.91
CA LYS A 91 15.83 -7.89 -18.98
C LYS A 91 14.37 -7.61 -18.61
N GLN A 92 13.97 -7.93 -17.39
CA GLN A 92 12.61 -7.66 -16.91
C GLN A 92 12.35 -6.16 -16.75
N ILE A 93 13.37 -5.40 -16.31
CA ILE A 93 13.26 -3.93 -16.24
C ILE A 93 13.05 -3.32 -17.62
N LEU A 94 13.80 -3.78 -18.63
CA LEU A 94 13.65 -3.26 -19.99
C LEU A 94 12.27 -3.56 -20.57
N GLU A 95 11.67 -4.71 -20.25
CA GLU A 95 10.31 -5.06 -20.68
C GLU A 95 9.23 -4.13 -20.08
N LEU A 96 9.50 -3.41 -18.98
CA LEU A 96 8.57 -2.43 -18.41
C LEU A 96 8.55 -1.10 -19.16
N ILE A 97 9.56 -0.81 -19.98
CA ILE A 97 9.66 0.44 -20.74
C ILE A 97 9.25 0.16 -22.19
N PRO A 98 8.12 0.68 -22.68
CA PRO A 98 7.73 0.49 -24.08
C PRO A 98 8.78 1.05 -25.04
N GLY A 99 9.24 0.23 -26.00
CA GLY A 99 10.15 0.67 -27.08
C GLY A 99 11.65 0.38 -26.87
N THR A 100 12.02 -0.38 -25.84
CA THR A 100 13.41 -0.81 -25.56
C THR A 100 13.71 -2.26 -26.02
N LYS A 101 12.85 -2.82 -26.88
CA LYS A 101 13.10 -4.10 -27.58
C LYS A 101 13.81 -3.88 -28.91
#